data_AF-A0A269WCC1-F1
#
_entry.id   AF-A0A269WCC1-F1
#
_cell.length_a   1.000
_cell.length_b   1.000
_cell.length_c   1.000
_cell.angle_alpha   90.00
_cell.angle_beta   90.00
_cell.angle_gamma   90.00
#
_symmetry.space_group_name_H-M   'P 1'
#
loop_
_entity.id
_entity.type
_entity.pdbx_description
1 polymer ?
#
loop_
_entity_poly.entity_id
_entity_poly.type
_entity_poly.pdbx_seq_one_letter_code
_entity_poly.pdbx_strand_id
1 'polypeptide(L)'
;MKLDTSFAKLEEMKTMAAGHPEKIAAYTMAERRYKETVAELFHEDSGVKFLEHPPESYVAELEAKAEESGDPADKARAVILRDRLDYHAAKKTAHIDWRISRERLRNILVNDEKVTGADVQEAYRLARHNPSAQMMSLYTQIKRKYEGGAGA
;
A
#
# COMPACT_ATOMS: atom_id res chain seq x y z
N MET A 1 21.63 0.33 -1.49
CA MET A 1 20.62 -0.66 -1.93
C MET A 1 19.26 0.03 -1.93
N LYS A 2 18.49 -0.02 -3.03
CA LYS A 2 17.10 0.47 -3.04
C LYS A 2 16.20 -0.75 -2.86
N LEU A 3 15.23 -0.67 -1.95
CA LEU A 3 14.21 -1.71 -1.88
C LEU A 3 13.29 -1.58 -3.09
N ASP A 4 13.19 -2.64 -3.87
CA ASP A 4 12.31 -2.69 -5.05
C ASP A 4 10.82 -2.66 -4.66
N THR A 5 10.48 -3.00 -3.41
CA THR A 5 9.10 -3.03 -2.94
C THR A 5 9.03 -2.62 -1.48
N SER A 6 8.26 -1.57 -1.19
CA SER A 6 7.96 -1.14 0.17
C SER A 6 6.93 -2.06 0.84
N PHE A 7 6.90 -2.09 2.16
CA PHE A 7 5.90 -2.80 2.95
C PHE A 7 4.48 -2.36 2.59
N ALA A 8 4.23 -1.05 2.47
CA ALA A 8 2.93 -0.54 2.03
C ALA A 8 2.54 -1.08 0.64
N LYS A 9 3.51 -1.18 -0.27
CA LYS A 9 3.27 -1.76 -1.61
C LYS A 9 2.99 -3.26 -1.54
N LEU A 10 3.68 -4.02 -0.69
CA LEU A 10 3.40 -5.45 -0.49
C LEU A 10 2.00 -5.70 0.04
N GLU A 11 1.56 -4.92 1.02
CA GLU A 11 0.22 -5.05 1.60
C GLU A 11 -0.87 -4.68 0.57
N GLU A 12 -0.61 -3.69 -0.28
CA GLU A 12 -1.47 -3.40 -1.42
C GLU A 12 -1.50 -4.57 -2.42
N MET A 13 -0.36 -5.11 -2.82
CA MET A 13 -0.29 -6.24 -3.75
C MET A 13 -1.06 -7.45 -3.21
N LYS A 14 -0.90 -7.78 -1.93
CA LYS A 14 -1.63 -8.84 -1.24
C LYS A 14 -3.14 -8.67 -1.37
N THR A 15 -3.63 -7.46 -1.08
CA THR A 15 -5.07 -7.13 -1.15
C THR A 15 -5.61 -7.26 -2.58
N MET A 16 -4.82 -6.81 -3.55
CA MET A 16 -5.20 -6.81 -4.97
C MET A 16 -5.03 -8.16 -5.66
N ALA A 17 -4.31 -9.10 -5.05
CA ALA A 17 -4.03 -10.40 -5.61
C ALA A 17 -5.18 -11.40 -5.48
N ALA A 18 -6.06 -11.27 -4.49
CA ALA A 18 -7.06 -12.32 -4.23
C ALA A 18 -7.98 -12.58 -5.44
N GLY A 19 -8.00 -13.82 -5.91
CA GLY A 19 -8.75 -14.25 -7.11
C GLY A 19 -8.03 -14.02 -8.46
N HIS A 20 -6.79 -13.53 -8.47
CA HIS A 20 -6.02 -13.25 -9.68
C HIS A 20 -4.67 -13.99 -9.66
N PRO A 21 -4.55 -15.16 -10.31
CA PRO A 21 -3.35 -16.00 -10.25
C PRO A 21 -2.04 -15.27 -10.58
N GLU A 22 -2.04 -14.44 -11.63
CA GLU A 22 -0.86 -13.65 -12.02
C GLU A 22 -0.43 -12.66 -10.94
N LYS A 23 -1.40 -11.98 -10.31
CA LYS A 23 -1.11 -11.03 -9.22
C LYS A 23 -0.67 -11.76 -7.94
N ILE A 24 -1.17 -12.97 -7.70
CA ILE A 24 -0.70 -13.84 -6.60
C ILE A 24 0.77 -14.18 -6.82
N ALA A 25 1.15 -14.63 -8.01
CA ALA A 25 2.54 -14.94 -8.33
C ALA A 25 3.44 -13.69 -8.16
N ALA A 26 3.01 -12.53 -8.65
CA ALA A 26 3.74 -11.28 -8.48
C ALA A 26 3.91 -10.88 -7.00
N TYR A 27 2.86 -11.01 -6.20
CA TYR A 27 2.92 -10.78 -4.75
C TYR A 27 3.89 -11.76 -4.06
N THR A 28 3.79 -13.06 -4.35
CA THR A 28 4.66 -14.08 -3.74
C THR A 28 6.14 -13.81 -4.06
N MET A 29 6.46 -13.44 -5.29
CA MET A 29 7.84 -13.09 -5.68
C MET A 29 8.33 -11.83 -4.96
N ALA A 30 7.51 -10.79 -4.86
CA ALA A 30 7.86 -9.56 -4.15
C ALA A 30 8.01 -9.79 -2.64
N GLU A 31 7.10 -10.56 -2.03
CA GLU A 31 7.15 -10.91 -0.61
C GLU A 31 8.42 -11.69 -0.28
N ARG A 32 8.79 -12.66 -1.11
CA ARG A 32 10.03 -13.42 -0.95
C ARG A 32 11.26 -12.50 -0.98
N ARG A 33 11.37 -11.63 -1.99
CA ARG A 33 12.49 -10.68 -2.11
C ARG A 33 12.58 -9.74 -0.90
N TYR A 34 11.45 -9.26 -0.42
CA TYR A 34 11.40 -8.41 0.77
C TYR A 34 11.86 -9.16 2.02
N LYS A 35 11.38 -10.39 2.24
CA LYS A 35 11.83 -11.24 3.36
C LYS A 35 13.32 -11.55 3.30
N GLU A 36 13.86 -11.83 2.12
CA GLU A 36 15.29 -12.03 1.89
C GLU A 36 16.08 -10.76 2.26
N THR A 37 15.63 -9.58 1.81
CA THR A 37 16.26 -8.29 2.14
C THR A 37 16.22 -7.99 3.65
N VAL A 38 15.08 -8.27 4.31
CA VAL A 38 14.95 -8.11 5.75
C VAL A 38 15.89 -9.06 6.49
N ALA A 39 15.98 -10.32 6.08
CA ALA A 39 16.88 -11.29 6.70
C ALA A 39 18.36 -10.90 6.53
N GLU A 40 18.73 -10.35 5.37
CA GLU A 40 20.08 -9.85 5.09
C GLU A 40 20.45 -8.62 5.93
N LEU A 41 19.50 -7.72 6.18
CA LEU A 41 19.78 -6.48 6.91
C LEU A 41 19.62 -6.61 8.42
N PHE A 42 18.72 -7.47 8.90
CA PHE A 42 18.33 -7.59 10.30
C PHE A 42 18.67 -8.98 10.87
N HIS A 43 19.95 -9.35 10.84
CA HIS A 43 20.49 -10.53 11.52
C HIS A 43 21.08 -10.16 12.90
N GLU A 44 21.41 -11.15 13.72
CA GLU A 44 21.90 -10.95 15.10
C GLU A 44 23.14 -10.03 15.14
N ASP A 45 24.11 -10.25 14.26
CA ASP A 45 25.34 -9.44 14.19
C ASP A 45 25.11 -7.98 13.76
N SER A 46 23.93 -7.63 13.23
CA SER A 46 23.63 -6.25 12.82
C SER A 46 23.43 -5.32 14.02
N GLY A 47 23.13 -5.88 15.20
CA GLY A 47 22.77 -5.12 16.40
C GLY A 47 21.45 -4.33 16.29
N VAL A 48 20.70 -4.48 15.18
CA VAL A 48 19.43 -3.79 14.93
C VAL A 48 18.30 -4.81 14.88
N LYS A 49 17.22 -4.56 15.63
CA LYS A 49 16.07 -5.45 15.68
C LYS A 49 15.04 -5.05 14.64
N PHE A 50 14.55 -6.04 13.88
CA PHE A 50 13.38 -5.85 13.04
C PHE A 50 12.11 -5.90 13.90
N LEU A 51 11.39 -4.77 14.00
CA LEU A 51 10.13 -4.69 14.75
C LEU A 51 8.95 -4.67 13.80
N GLU A 52 7.92 -5.44 14.11
CA GLU A 52 6.67 -5.45 13.34
C GLU A 52 5.94 -4.10 13.45
N HIS A 53 5.91 -3.54 14.66
CA HIS A 53 5.33 -2.22 14.95
C HIS A 53 6.40 -1.34 15.61
N PRO A 54 7.35 -0.79 14.83
CA PRO A 54 8.40 0.04 15.40
C PRO A 54 7.79 1.33 15.99
N PRO A 55 8.21 1.77 17.17
CA PRO A 55 7.84 3.09 17.68
C PRO A 55 8.61 4.20 16.94
N GLU A 56 8.03 5.40 16.85
CA GLU A 56 8.64 6.57 16.19
C GLU A 56 10.05 6.87 16.73
N SER A 57 10.23 6.81 18.05
CA SER A 57 11.54 7.06 18.68
C SER A 57 12.62 6.10 18.19
N TYR A 58 12.28 4.83 18.00
CA TYR A 58 13.22 3.83 17.51
C TYR A 58 13.60 4.07 16.05
N VAL A 59 12.63 4.46 15.22
CA VAL A 59 12.91 4.80 13.82
C VAL A 59 13.79 6.05 13.73
N ALA A 60 13.49 7.08 14.52
CA ALA A 60 14.29 8.31 14.56
C ALA A 60 15.74 8.06 15.00
N GLU A 61 15.97 7.18 15.98
CA GLU A 61 17.32 6.77 16.40
C GLU A 61 18.09 6.10 15.26
N LEU A 62 17.44 5.24 14.47
CA LEU A 62 18.05 4.56 13.33
C LEU A 62 18.34 5.53 12.18
N GLU A 63 17.47 6.50 11.94
CA GLU A 63 17.69 7.55 10.94
C GLU A 63 18.90 8.42 11.31
N ALA A 64 18.99 8.85 12.57
CA ALA A 64 20.15 9.59 13.06
C ALA A 64 21.45 8.80 12.93
N LYS A 65 21.44 7.50 13.30
CA LYS A 65 22.60 6.61 13.12
C LYS A 65 22.97 6.44 11.64
N ALA A 66 21.98 6.33 10.75
CA ALA A 66 22.20 6.20 9.32
C ALA A 66 22.80 7.48 8.69
N GLU A 67 22.43 8.65 9.22
CA GLU A 67 23.03 9.94 8.84
C GLU A 67 24.46 10.06 9.34
N GLU A 68 24.74 9.69 10.59
CA GLU A 68 26.07 9.77 11.21
C GLU A 68 27.07 8.79 10.59
N SER A 69 26.69 7.52 10.46
CA SER A 69 27.56 6.47 9.91
C SER A 69 27.76 6.59 8.40
N GLY A 70 26.74 7.09 7.69
CA GLY A 70 26.68 7.08 6.24
C GLY A 70 26.55 5.69 5.61
N ASP A 71 26.53 4.61 6.39
CA ASP A 71 26.53 3.22 5.93
C ASP A 71 25.26 2.92 5.12
N PRO A 72 25.39 2.42 3.87
CA PRO A 72 24.26 1.97 3.08
C PRO A 72 23.33 0.98 3.78
N ALA A 73 23.83 0.11 4.65
CA ALA A 73 23.04 -0.87 5.39
C ALA A 73 22.19 -0.20 6.48
N ASP A 74 22.76 0.75 7.23
CA ASP A 74 22.01 1.50 8.25
C ASP A 74 20.93 2.38 7.60
N LYS A 75 21.23 3.01 6.46
CA LYS A 75 20.23 3.73 5.65
C LYS A 75 19.10 2.82 5.19
N ALA A 76 19.43 1.61 4.72
CA ALA A 76 18.42 0.66 4.27
C ALA A 76 17.52 0.18 5.44
N ARG A 77 18.10 -0.11 6.61
CA ARG A 77 17.35 -0.49 7.82
C ARG A 77 16.39 0.61 8.27
N ALA A 78 16.87 1.85 8.32
CA ALA A 78 16.07 3.02 8.68
C ALA A 78 14.87 3.18 7.73
N VAL A 79 15.11 3.12 6.41
CA VAL A 79 14.05 3.22 5.39
C VAL A 79 13.01 2.11 5.53
N ILE A 80 13.42 0.86 5.78
CA ILE A 80 12.49 -0.27 5.96
C ILE A 80 11.57 -0.06 7.15
N LEU A 81 12.12 0.36 8.28
CA LEU A 81 11.33 0.54 9.50
C LEU A 81 10.49 1.82 9.46
N ARG A 82 10.95 2.89 8.80
CA ARG A 82 10.16 4.09 8.51
C ARG A 82 8.94 3.77 7.66
N ASP A 83 9.11 3.08 6.54
CA ASP A 83 7.99 2.70 5.66
C ASP A 83 6.97 1.82 6.39
N ARG A 84 7.42 0.94 7.29
CA ARG A 84 6.53 0.11 8.13
C ARG A 84 5.76 0.94 9.17
N LEU A 85 6.43 1.89 9.82
CA LEU A 85 5.81 2.85 10.73
C LEU A 85 4.73 3.68 10.01
N ASP A 86 5.08 4.23 8.85
CA ASP A 86 4.19 5.06 8.04
C ASP A 86 2.96 4.28 7.57
N TYR A 87 3.14 3.03 7.14
CA TYR A 87 2.01 2.14 6.82
C TYR A 87 1.06 1.96 8.01
N HIS A 88 1.59 1.68 9.20
CA HIS A 88 0.76 1.49 10.38
C HIS A 88 0.09 2.79 10.84
N ALA A 89 0.75 3.94 10.68
CA ALA A 89 0.16 5.25 10.93
C ALA A 89 -1.00 5.52 9.95
N ALA A 90 -0.80 5.33 8.66
CA ALA A 90 -1.83 5.51 7.63
C ALA A 90 -3.02 4.56 7.81
N LYS A 91 -2.77 3.31 8.24
CA LYS A 91 -3.83 2.33 8.51
C LYS A 91 -4.81 2.79 9.59
N LYS A 92 -4.38 3.62 10.56
CA LYS A 92 -5.27 4.17 11.60
C LYS A 92 -6.33 5.08 11.00
N THR A 93 -5.99 5.86 9.98
CA THR A 93 -6.89 6.81 9.33
C THR A 93 -7.53 6.29 8.05
N ALA A 94 -7.15 5.11 7.56
CA ALA A 94 -7.65 4.53 6.30
C ALA A 94 -9.18 4.50 6.17
N HIS A 95 -9.91 4.30 7.28
CA HIS A 95 -11.37 4.33 7.28
C HIS A 95 -11.96 5.70 6.92
N ILE A 96 -11.27 6.80 7.26
CA ILE A 96 -11.64 8.17 6.90
C ILE A 96 -11.42 8.36 5.40
N ASP A 97 -10.27 7.93 4.89
CA ASP A 97 -9.93 8.03 3.47
C ASP A 97 -10.92 7.25 2.61
N TRP A 98 -11.29 6.02 3.02
CA TRP A 98 -12.30 5.23 2.35
C TRP A 98 -13.67 5.90 2.34
N ARG A 99 -14.05 6.59 3.43
CA ARG A 99 -15.30 7.34 3.49
C ARG A 99 -15.29 8.49 2.48
N ILE A 100 -14.19 9.25 2.41
CA ILE A 100 -14.02 10.36 1.48
C ILE A 100 -14.06 9.87 0.03
N SER A 101 -13.28 8.83 -0.31
CA SER A 101 -13.28 8.20 -1.64
C SER A 101 -14.67 7.71 -2.04
N ARG A 102 -15.39 7.05 -1.12
CA ARG A 102 -16.75 6.58 -1.37
C ARG A 102 -17.71 7.72 -1.67
N GLU A 103 -17.63 8.81 -0.91
CA GLU A 103 -18.48 9.99 -1.09
C GLU A 103 -18.19 10.69 -2.42
N ARG A 104 -16.91 10.88 -2.75
CA ARG A 104 -16.44 11.41 -4.04
C ARG A 104 -16.99 10.61 -5.22
N LEU A 105 -16.82 9.29 -5.20
CA LEU A 105 -17.30 8.40 -6.27
C LEU A 105 -18.83 8.42 -6.41
N ARG A 106 -19.56 8.58 -5.31
CA ARG A 106 -21.02 8.74 -5.36
C ARG A 106 -21.42 10.06 -5.99
N ASN A 107 -20.75 11.15 -5.63
CA ASN A 107 -21.03 12.46 -6.20
C ASN A 107 -20.83 12.46 -7.72
N ILE A 108 -19.79 11.78 -8.22
CA ILE A 108 -19.58 11.58 -9.67
C ILE A 108 -20.79 10.91 -10.35
N LEU A 109 -21.40 9.92 -9.70
CA LEU A 109 -22.58 9.25 -10.24
C LEU A 109 -23.83 10.13 -10.16
N VAL A 110 -24.06 10.79 -9.02
CA VAL A 110 -25.25 11.61 -8.75
C VAL A 110 -25.29 12.88 -9.62
N ASN A 111 -24.15 13.55 -9.76
CA ASN A 111 -24.00 14.80 -10.51
C ASN A 111 -23.79 14.56 -12.01
N ASP A 112 -23.87 13.32 -12.45
CA ASP A 112 -23.54 12.88 -13.79
C ASP A 112 -22.17 13.34 -14.32
N GLU A 113 -21.17 13.44 -13.44
CA GLU A 113 -19.82 13.89 -13.82
C GLU A 113 -19.09 12.85 -14.70
N LYS A 114 -18.12 13.32 -15.49
CA LYS A 114 -17.30 12.46 -16.35
C LYS A 114 -16.42 11.55 -15.50
N VAL A 115 -16.51 10.24 -15.76
CA VAL A 115 -15.67 9.23 -15.10
C VAL A 115 -14.35 9.07 -15.84
N THR A 116 -13.25 8.98 -15.11
CA THR A 116 -11.91 8.69 -15.63
C THR A 116 -11.46 7.27 -15.29
N GLY A 117 -10.41 6.78 -15.96
CA GLY A 117 -9.80 5.50 -15.62
C GLY A 117 -9.25 5.46 -14.18
N ALA A 118 -8.82 6.61 -13.64
CA ALA A 118 -8.38 6.72 -12.26
C ALA A 118 -9.53 6.47 -11.27
N ASP A 119 -10.73 6.96 -11.56
CA ASP A 119 -11.92 6.73 -10.73
C ASP A 119 -12.33 5.25 -10.73
N VAL A 120 -12.20 4.56 -11.87
CA VAL A 120 -12.45 3.11 -11.96
C VAL A 120 -11.45 2.35 -11.09
N GLN A 121 -10.17 2.72 -11.14
CA GLN A 121 -9.14 2.08 -10.31
C GLN A 121 -9.35 2.36 -8.82
N GLU A 122 -9.72 3.59 -8.44
CA GLU A 122 -10.03 3.94 -7.06
C GLU A 122 -11.26 3.18 -6.55
N ALA A 123 -12.33 3.12 -7.33
CA ALA A 123 -13.53 2.37 -6.98
C ALA A 123 -13.25 0.87 -6.83
N TYR A 124 -12.41 0.31 -7.71
CA TYR A 124 -11.95 -1.07 -7.58
C TYR A 124 -11.15 -1.28 -6.30
N ARG A 125 -10.15 -0.43 -6.02
CA ARG A 125 -9.34 -0.50 -4.79
C ARG A 125 -10.21 -0.38 -3.54
N LEU A 126 -11.14 0.55 -3.50
CA LEU A 126 -12.10 0.72 -2.40
C LEU A 126 -12.91 -0.56 -2.15
N ALA A 127 -13.41 -1.20 -3.22
CA ALA A 127 -14.16 -2.46 -3.12
C ALA A 127 -13.30 -3.65 -2.66
N ARG A 128 -12.00 -3.63 -2.95
CA ARG A 128 -11.05 -4.66 -2.50
C ARG A 128 -10.65 -4.50 -1.04
N HIS A 129 -10.45 -3.27 -0.59
CA HIS A 129 -10.10 -2.96 0.81
C HIS A 129 -11.29 -3.06 1.76
N ASN A 130 -12.51 -2.79 1.28
CA ASN A 130 -13.74 -2.90 2.06
C ASN A 130 -14.81 -3.71 1.31
N PRO A 131 -14.66 -5.05 1.23
CA PRO A 131 -15.52 -5.91 0.44
C PRO A 131 -16.93 -5.96 1.06
N SER A 132 -17.84 -5.20 0.45
CA SER A 132 -19.27 -5.21 0.77
C SER A 132 -20.07 -5.14 -0.52
N ALA A 133 -21.32 -5.62 -0.49
CA ALA A 133 -22.22 -5.54 -1.64
C ALA A 133 -22.35 -4.09 -2.15
N GLN A 134 -22.35 -3.12 -1.23
CA GLN A 134 -22.42 -1.71 -1.56
C GLN A 134 -21.17 -1.22 -2.31
N MET A 135 -19.96 -1.59 -1.89
CA MET A 135 -18.73 -1.14 -2.56
C MET A 135 -18.57 -1.84 -3.92
N MET A 136 -18.92 -3.11 -4.01
CA MET A 136 -18.93 -3.86 -5.28
C MET A 136 -19.92 -3.27 -6.29
N SER A 137 -21.10 -2.86 -5.82
CA SER A 137 -22.08 -2.17 -6.66
C SER A 137 -21.56 -0.81 -7.13
N LEU A 138 -20.97 0.00 -6.24
CA LEU A 138 -20.37 1.29 -6.59
C LEU A 138 -19.30 1.14 -7.67
N TYR A 139 -18.38 0.18 -7.51
CA TYR A 139 -17.37 -0.14 -8.53
C TYR A 139 -18.01 -0.50 -9.87
N THR A 140 -19.03 -1.36 -9.86
CA THR A 140 -19.71 -1.79 -11.10
C THR A 140 -20.37 -0.62 -11.81
N GLN A 141 -20.99 0.31 -11.08
CA GLN A 141 -21.63 1.50 -11.64
C GLN A 141 -20.60 2.45 -12.26
N ILE A 142 -19.52 2.75 -11.55
CA ILE A 142 -18.42 3.60 -12.05
C ILE A 142 -17.79 2.99 -13.31
N LYS A 143 -17.50 1.68 -13.28
CA LYS A 143 -16.93 0.97 -14.44
C LYS A 143 -17.85 1.04 -15.65
N ARG A 144 -19.14 0.74 -15.49
CA ARG A 144 -20.13 0.80 -16.59
C ARG A 144 -20.25 2.20 -17.17
N LYS A 145 -20.24 3.23 -16.33
CA LYS A 145 -20.29 4.63 -16.79
C LYS A 145 -19.03 5.01 -17.59
N TYR A 146 -17.86 4.58 -17.14
CA TYR A 146 -16.61 4.77 -17.89
C TYR A 146 -16.64 4.08 -19.26
N GLU A 147 -17.08 2.82 -19.31
CA GLU A 147 -17.17 2.04 -20.56
C GLU A 147 -18.25 2.59 -21.51
N GLY A 148 -19.39 3.03 -20.98
CA GLY A 148 -20.48 3.64 -21.76
C GLY A 148 -20.14 5.03 -22.30
N GLY A 149 -19.32 5.81 -21.58
CA GLY A 149 -18.84 7.12 -22.01
C GLY A 149 -17.59 7.07 -22.90
N ALA A 150 -16.91 5.93 -23.01
CA ALA A 150 -15.76 5.73 -23.90
C ALA A 150 -16.16 5.35 -25.34
N GLY A 151 -17.46 5.13 -25.60
CA GLY A 151 -18.02 4.75 -26.90
C GLY A 151 -18.92 5.81 -27.56
N ALA A 152 -18.98 7.03 -27.03
CA ALA A 152 -19.70 8.18 -27.59
C ALA A 152 -18.70 9.27 -28.01
#